data_AF-A0A3B9Y2R5-F1
#
_entry.id   AF-A0A3B9Y2R5-F1
#
_cell.length_a   1.000
_cell.length_b   1.000
_cell.length_c   1.000
_cell.angle_alpha   90.00
_cell.angle_beta   90.00
_cell.angle_gamma   90.00
#
_symmetry.space_group_name_H-M   'P 1'
#
loop_
_entity.id
_entity.type
_entity.pdbx_description
1 polymer ?
#
loop_
_entity_poly.entity_id
_entity_poly.type
_entity_poly.pdbx_seq_one_letter_code
_entity_poly.pdbx_strand_id
1 'polypeptide(L)'
;QPNYRSWIASCGNQQQVMLGYSDSSKDGGILTSSWELYLAQTSLASLGARHCLGITIFHGRGGAIGRGGGPIYDAILGQPPGTVNGRIRITEQGEMLSFKYGLHEIALRNMELVVAGVVQSSIPDDLLTVPQPFAQTPPAWLETMQRLSANAYAHYRQLIYDTPEFLRFFEQATPILELGWLNIGSRPSRRATGHSIEELRAIPWVFSWMQSRYVLPSWYGVGRALEAYLAEDNAHLAQLQQMYHAWPFLRAFLDNLQMTLSKADMHIAHHYASLVDNEELRQRISSDIVAEYERTQNMLLQIVGGKALLDTSPVLQRSIRLRNPYVDPLSYFQVALLRRLRSIGGPLVLDDTDQQRATDQQRERANLTYAVLLTINGIAAGLRNTG
;
A
#
# COMPACT_ATOMS: atom_id res chain seq x y z
N GLN A 1 21.89 -26.69 -10.67
CA GLN A 1 22.91 -27.26 -9.77
C GLN A 1 22.37 -28.56 -9.17
N PRO A 2 23.01 -29.72 -9.40
CA PRO A 2 22.51 -31.03 -8.96
C PRO A 2 22.21 -31.08 -7.45
N ASN A 3 23.02 -30.40 -6.65
CA ASN A 3 22.90 -30.40 -5.19
C ASN A 3 21.60 -29.75 -4.69
N TYR A 4 21.12 -28.70 -5.36
CA TYR A 4 19.90 -28.01 -4.94
C TYR A 4 18.64 -28.82 -5.25
N ARG A 5 18.61 -29.53 -6.38
CA ARG A 5 17.48 -30.43 -6.71
C ARG A 5 17.38 -31.58 -5.72
N SER A 6 18.51 -32.18 -5.34
CA SER A 6 18.53 -33.24 -4.32
C SER A 6 18.04 -32.73 -2.96
N TRP A 7 18.39 -31.51 -2.58
CA TRP A 7 17.87 -30.88 -1.35
C TRP A 7 16.36 -30.62 -1.41
N ILE A 8 15.85 -30.07 -2.52
CA ILE A 8 14.40 -29.89 -2.68
C ILE A 8 13.66 -31.23 -2.65
N ALA A 9 14.24 -32.29 -3.23
CA ALA A 9 13.65 -33.63 -3.18
C ALA A 9 13.55 -34.15 -1.74
N SER A 10 14.56 -33.89 -0.88
CA SER A 10 14.47 -34.24 0.55
C SER A 10 13.45 -33.39 1.32
N CYS A 11 13.07 -32.22 0.79
CA CYS A 11 11.97 -31.38 1.27
C CYS A 11 10.61 -31.72 0.61
N GLY A 12 10.44 -32.92 0.03
CA GLY A 12 9.17 -33.36 -0.56
C GLY A 12 8.80 -32.66 -1.86
N ASN A 13 9.80 -32.21 -2.63
CA ASN A 13 9.62 -31.40 -3.85
C ASN A 13 8.87 -30.09 -3.60
N GLN A 14 9.06 -29.49 -2.42
CA GLN A 14 8.42 -28.23 -2.03
C GLN A 14 9.44 -27.10 -1.99
N GLN A 15 9.03 -25.93 -2.50
CA GLN A 15 9.80 -24.70 -2.41
C GLN A 15 8.88 -23.57 -1.97
N GLN A 16 9.37 -22.74 -1.07
CA GLN A 16 8.68 -21.50 -0.70
C GLN A 16 9.38 -20.30 -1.31
N VAL A 17 8.61 -19.35 -1.84
CA VAL A 17 9.13 -18.09 -2.38
C VAL A 17 8.34 -16.95 -1.76
N MET A 18 9.03 -15.99 -1.15
CA MET A 18 8.40 -14.82 -0.53
C MET A 18 8.32 -13.65 -1.50
N LEU A 19 7.18 -12.97 -1.52
CA LEU A 19 6.95 -11.76 -2.32
C LEU A 19 6.86 -10.53 -1.41
N GLY A 20 7.63 -9.48 -1.73
CA GLY A 20 7.69 -8.23 -0.97
C GLY A 20 6.91 -7.10 -1.62
N TYR A 21 5.60 -6.99 -1.35
CA TYR A 21 4.74 -6.00 -2.00
C TYR A 21 5.12 -4.55 -1.69
N SER A 22 5.20 -4.16 -0.40
CA SER A 22 5.54 -2.77 -0.04
C SER A 22 6.95 -2.36 -0.49
N ASP A 23 7.91 -3.30 -0.50
CA ASP A 23 9.26 -3.02 -0.99
C ASP A 23 9.25 -2.78 -2.51
N SER A 24 8.59 -3.64 -3.29
CA SER A 24 8.42 -3.44 -4.74
C SER A 24 7.63 -2.16 -5.05
N SER A 25 6.58 -1.86 -4.29
CA SER A 25 5.79 -0.64 -4.48
C SER A 25 6.57 0.63 -4.15
N LYS A 26 7.49 0.59 -3.17
CA LYS A 26 8.40 1.72 -2.90
C LYS A 26 9.33 1.97 -4.09
N ASP A 27 9.78 0.91 -4.75
CA ASP A 27 10.71 0.98 -5.87
C ASP A 27 10.04 1.50 -7.16
N GLY A 28 8.91 0.90 -7.55
CA GLY A 28 8.29 1.15 -8.86
C GLY A 28 6.86 1.69 -8.84
N GLY A 29 6.28 1.97 -7.68
CA GLY A 29 4.88 2.39 -7.56
C GLY A 29 3.91 1.20 -7.55
N ILE A 30 2.66 1.46 -7.14
CA ILE A 30 1.70 0.40 -6.82
C ILE A 30 1.22 -0.40 -8.04
N LEU A 31 1.05 0.25 -9.20
CA LEU A 31 0.58 -0.42 -10.43
C LEU A 31 1.64 -1.35 -10.98
N THR A 32 2.83 -0.82 -11.21
CA THR A 32 3.98 -1.57 -11.72
C THR A 32 4.33 -2.71 -10.79
N SER A 33 4.46 -2.46 -9.48
CA SER A 33 4.77 -3.54 -8.53
C SER A 33 3.70 -4.64 -8.50
N SER A 34 2.41 -4.29 -8.56
CA SER A 34 1.33 -5.28 -8.60
C SER A 34 1.38 -6.12 -9.88
N TRP A 35 1.68 -5.49 -11.01
CA TRP A 35 1.80 -6.15 -12.30
C TRP A 35 3.03 -7.08 -12.38
N GLU A 36 4.21 -6.60 -11.98
CA GLU A 36 5.43 -7.40 -11.98
C GLU A 36 5.31 -8.60 -11.01
N LEU A 37 4.62 -8.43 -9.88
CA LEU A 37 4.33 -9.54 -8.97
C LEU A 37 3.33 -10.54 -9.56
N TYR A 38 2.39 -10.10 -10.39
CA TYR A 38 1.51 -11.00 -11.14
C TYR A 38 2.31 -11.85 -12.15
N LEU A 39 3.20 -11.21 -12.92
CA LEU A 39 4.08 -11.88 -13.88
C LEU A 39 5.07 -12.85 -13.21
N ALA A 40 5.68 -12.44 -12.09
CA ALA A 40 6.60 -13.27 -11.33
C ALA A 40 5.90 -14.53 -10.80
N GLN A 41 4.69 -14.38 -10.25
CA GLN A 41 3.89 -15.51 -9.78
C GLN A 41 3.48 -16.46 -10.90
N THR A 42 3.06 -15.92 -12.05
CA THR A 42 2.74 -16.73 -13.25
C THR A 42 3.95 -17.53 -13.73
N SER A 43 5.13 -16.90 -13.72
CA SER A 43 6.40 -17.53 -14.09
C SER A 43 6.82 -18.62 -13.10
N LEU A 44 6.62 -18.38 -11.80
CA LEU A 44 6.86 -19.37 -10.75
C LEU A 44 5.90 -20.55 -10.86
N ALA A 45 4.60 -20.34 -11.09
CA ALA A 45 3.64 -21.42 -11.32
C ALA A 45 4.06 -22.30 -12.51
N SER A 46 4.43 -21.67 -13.63
CA SER A 46 4.93 -22.35 -14.82
C SER A 46 6.23 -23.13 -14.55
N LEU A 47 7.14 -22.58 -13.75
CA LEU A 47 8.36 -23.26 -13.32
C LEU A 47 8.06 -24.49 -12.45
N GLY A 48 7.12 -24.35 -11.51
CA GLY A 48 6.65 -25.42 -10.64
C GLY A 48 6.10 -26.59 -11.43
N ALA A 49 5.22 -26.29 -12.41
CA ALA A 49 4.65 -27.29 -13.30
C ALA A 49 5.74 -28.02 -14.12
N ARG A 50 6.66 -27.28 -14.77
CA ARG A 50 7.73 -27.89 -15.60
C ARG A 50 8.68 -28.80 -14.83
N HIS A 51 8.89 -28.57 -13.54
CA HIS A 51 9.83 -29.33 -12.72
C HIS A 51 9.17 -30.23 -11.67
N CYS A 52 7.84 -30.37 -11.72
CA CYS A 52 7.02 -31.08 -10.74
C CYS A 52 7.36 -30.66 -9.30
N LEU A 53 7.43 -29.34 -9.07
CA LEU A 53 7.69 -28.72 -7.77
C LEU A 53 6.43 -28.04 -7.26
N GLY A 54 6.07 -28.31 -6.01
CA GLY A 54 5.07 -27.52 -5.31
C GLY A 54 5.68 -26.21 -4.84
N ILE A 55 5.34 -25.12 -5.51
CA ILE A 55 5.79 -23.77 -5.12
C ILE A 55 4.70 -23.14 -4.27
N THR A 56 5.02 -22.84 -3.02
CA THR A 56 4.12 -22.08 -2.12
C THR A 56 4.57 -20.63 -2.09
N ILE A 57 3.67 -19.73 -2.50
CA ILE A 57 3.90 -18.29 -2.41
C ILE A 57 3.69 -17.83 -0.97
N PHE A 58 4.69 -17.15 -0.41
CA PHE A 58 4.59 -16.45 0.86
C PHE A 58 4.37 -14.96 0.61
N HIS A 59 3.13 -14.53 0.80
CA HIS A 59 2.71 -13.15 0.64
C HIS A 59 3.21 -12.29 1.81
N GLY A 60 4.13 -11.38 1.54
CA GLY A 60 4.63 -10.38 2.47
C GLY A 60 3.60 -9.29 2.82
N ARG A 61 4.03 -8.30 3.61
CA ARG A 61 3.21 -7.14 3.97
C ARG A 61 2.87 -6.28 2.75
N GLY A 62 1.69 -5.64 2.78
CA GLY A 62 1.30 -4.64 1.79
C GLY A 62 0.81 -5.21 0.46
N GLY A 63 0.47 -6.50 0.35
CA GLY A 63 -0.31 -7.00 -0.78
C GLY A 63 -1.82 -6.85 -0.52
N ALA A 64 -2.64 -6.87 -1.57
CA ALA A 64 -4.11 -6.91 -1.42
C ALA A 64 -4.57 -8.00 -0.44
N ILE A 65 -3.89 -9.16 -0.45
CA ILE A 65 -4.13 -10.30 0.46
C ILE A 65 -3.80 -9.95 1.93
N GLY A 66 -2.66 -9.29 2.17
CA GLY A 66 -2.19 -8.98 3.53
C GLY A 66 -2.83 -7.75 4.16
N ARG A 67 -3.43 -6.86 3.36
CA ARG A 67 -3.94 -5.56 3.83
C ARG A 67 -5.29 -5.64 4.52
N GLY A 68 -6.12 -6.66 4.28
CA GLY A 68 -7.43 -6.80 4.96
C GLY A 68 -8.40 -5.62 4.81
N GLY A 69 -8.23 -4.80 3.76
CA GLY A 69 -9.08 -3.62 3.46
C GLY A 69 -10.11 -3.88 2.38
N GLY A 70 -9.78 -4.73 1.41
CA GLY A 70 -10.75 -5.41 0.55
C GLY A 70 -11.01 -6.83 1.06
N PRO A 71 -12.02 -7.53 0.54
CA PRO A 71 -12.30 -8.90 0.94
C PRO A 71 -11.09 -9.80 0.66
N ILE A 72 -10.49 -10.40 1.70
CA ILE A 72 -9.32 -11.30 1.56
C ILE A 72 -9.59 -12.45 0.58
N TYR A 73 -10.86 -12.87 0.51
CA TYR A 73 -11.37 -13.83 -0.46
C TYR A 73 -11.14 -13.38 -1.91
N ASP A 74 -11.55 -12.16 -2.28
CA ASP A 74 -11.37 -11.64 -3.64
C ASP A 74 -9.88 -11.46 -3.98
N ALA A 75 -9.07 -11.08 -2.99
CA ALA A 75 -7.63 -10.96 -3.18
C ALA A 75 -6.95 -12.31 -3.46
N ILE A 76 -7.45 -13.40 -2.86
CA ILE A 76 -6.99 -14.78 -3.14
C ILE A 76 -7.44 -15.20 -4.54
N LEU A 77 -8.70 -14.94 -4.91
CA LEU A 77 -9.21 -15.23 -6.26
C LEU A 77 -8.49 -14.41 -7.35
N GLY A 78 -7.99 -13.22 -7.00
CA GLY A 78 -7.20 -12.37 -7.89
C GLY A 78 -5.76 -12.84 -8.13
N GLN A 79 -5.29 -13.92 -7.50
CA GLN A 79 -3.97 -14.47 -7.78
C GLN A 79 -3.92 -15.17 -9.14
N PRO A 80 -2.76 -15.21 -9.82
CA PRO A 80 -2.66 -15.91 -11.09
C PRO A 80 -3.01 -17.40 -10.97
N PRO A 81 -3.58 -18.01 -12.02
CA PRO A 81 -3.88 -19.44 -12.02
C PRO A 81 -2.66 -20.30 -11.68
N GLY A 82 -2.89 -21.37 -10.90
CA GLY A 82 -1.84 -22.32 -10.53
C GLY A 82 -0.85 -21.85 -9.46
N THR A 83 -1.10 -20.71 -8.80
CA THR A 83 -0.21 -20.18 -7.75
C THR A 83 -0.62 -20.57 -6.32
N VAL A 84 -1.91 -20.88 -6.10
CA VAL A 84 -2.45 -21.26 -4.78
C VAL A 84 -2.38 -22.78 -4.58
N ASN A 85 -2.98 -23.59 -5.45
CA ASN A 85 -2.90 -25.08 -5.44
C ASN A 85 -3.02 -25.71 -4.03
N GLY A 86 -4.01 -25.26 -3.27
CA GLY A 86 -4.36 -25.74 -1.93
C GLY A 86 -3.51 -25.13 -0.80
N ARG A 87 -2.60 -24.19 -1.10
CA ARG A 87 -1.64 -23.65 -0.14
C ARG A 87 -1.48 -22.15 -0.28
N ILE A 88 -1.56 -21.47 0.85
CA ILE A 88 -1.25 -20.06 0.92
C ILE A 88 -0.49 -19.78 2.21
N ARG A 89 0.48 -18.86 2.15
CA ARG A 89 1.13 -18.32 3.35
C ARG A 89 1.03 -16.82 3.30
N ILE A 90 0.46 -16.22 4.33
CA ILE A 90 0.15 -14.78 4.38
C ILE A 90 0.83 -14.18 5.60
N THR A 91 1.43 -13.00 5.43
CA THR A 91 1.88 -12.18 6.55
C THR A 91 0.70 -11.39 7.09
N GLU A 92 0.27 -11.67 8.31
CA GLU A 92 -0.70 -10.82 9.01
C GLU A 92 -0.01 -9.59 9.59
N GLN A 93 -0.53 -8.41 9.25
CA GLN A 93 0.01 -7.14 9.72
C GLN A 93 -0.44 -6.88 11.16
N GLY A 94 0.48 -6.42 12.02
CA GLY A 94 0.20 -6.18 13.46
C GLY A 94 -0.96 -5.21 13.67
N GLU A 95 -1.04 -4.16 12.87
CA GLU A 95 -2.11 -3.16 12.87
C GLU A 95 -3.49 -3.72 12.49
N MET A 96 -3.56 -4.93 11.91
CA MET A 96 -4.80 -5.60 11.50
C MET A 96 -5.23 -6.72 12.45
N LEU A 97 -4.39 -7.13 13.40
CA LEU A 97 -4.66 -8.30 14.26
C LEU A 97 -5.94 -8.16 15.07
N SER A 98 -6.14 -7.02 15.74
CA SER A 98 -7.36 -6.79 16.52
C SER A 98 -8.62 -6.76 15.64
N PHE A 99 -8.50 -6.31 14.39
CA PHE A 99 -9.63 -6.24 13.45
C PHE A 99 -9.98 -7.58 12.83
N LYS A 100 -9.01 -8.46 12.63
CA LYS A 100 -9.24 -9.79 12.04
C LYS A 100 -9.49 -10.87 13.09
N TYR A 101 -8.92 -10.73 14.28
CA TYR A 101 -8.87 -11.79 15.29
C TYR A 101 -9.24 -11.33 16.70
N GLY A 102 -9.60 -10.06 16.91
CA GLY A 102 -9.92 -9.54 18.24
C GLY A 102 -11.24 -10.03 18.82
N LEU A 103 -12.17 -10.48 17.97
CA LEU A 103 -13.42 -11.11 18.37
C LEU A 103 -13.54 -12.49 17.71
N HIS A 104 -14.10 -13.46 18.43
CA HIS A 104 -14.15 -14.85 17.99
C HIS A 104 -14.90 -15.03 16.67
N GLU A 105 -16.05 -14.38 16.51
CA GLU A 105 -16.89 -14.47 15.32
C GLU A 105 -16.19 -13.85 14.10
N ILE A 106 -15.45 -12.75 14.30
CA ILE A 106 -14.66 -12.12 13.25
C ILE A 106 -13.47 -12.99 12.85
N ALA A 107 -12.80 -13.61 13.83
CA ALA A 107 -11.71 -14.54 13.60
C ALA A 107 -12.15 -15.75 12.76
N LEU A 108 -13.28 -16.36 13.12
CA LEU A 108 -13.89 -17.45 12.36
C LEU A 108 -14.21 -17.00 10.94
N ARG A 109 -14.90 -15.86 10.78
CA ARG A 109 -15.26 -15.35 9.45
C ARG A 109 -14.02 -15.08 8.57
N ASN A 110 -12.96 -14.51 9.15
CA ASN A 110 -11.72 -14.28 8.42
C ASN A 110 -11.08 -15.59 7.97
N MET A 111 -11.04 -16.61 8.83
CA MET A 111 -10.53 -17.94 8.47
C MET A 111 -11.41 -18.63 7.41
N GLU A 112 -12.73 -18.55 7.52
CA GLU A 112 -13.67 -19.05 6.50
C GLU A 112 -13.39 -18.45 5.13
N LEU A 113 -13.20 -17.13 5.05
CA LEU A 113 -12.93 -16.44 3.79
C LEU A 113 -11.60 -16.87 3.18
N VAL A 114 -10.56 -17.09 4.00
CA VAL A 114 -9.27 -17.61 3.54
C VAL A 114 -9.43 -19.03 3.00
N VAL A 115 -10.07 -19.93 3.76
CA VAL A 115 -10.27 -21.32 3.35
C VAL A 115 -11.11 -21.39 2.08
N ALA A 116 -12.22 -20.66 2.01
CA ALA A 116 -13.08 -20.61 0.83
C ALA A 116 -12.32 -20.11 -0.40
N GLY A 117 -11.55 -19.02 -0.27
CA GLY A 117 -10.74 -18.48 -1.36
C GLY A 117 -9.68 -19.47 -1.84
N VAL A 118 -8.99 -20.14 -0.91
CA VAL A 118 -7.97 -21.16 -1.23
C VAL A 118 -8.61 -22.35 -1.93
N VAL A 119 -9.72 -22.89 -1.41
CA VAL A 119 -10.40 -24.03 -2.03
C VAL A 119 -10.86 -23.68 -3.44
N GLN A 120 -11.56 -22.56 -3.61
CA GLN A 120 -12.08 -22.18 -4.92
C GLN A 120 -10.98 -21.85 -5.95
N SER A 121 -9.90 -21.20 -5.54
CA SER A 121 -8.75 -20.92 -6.43
C SER A 121 -7.92 -22.15 -6.79
N SER A 122 -8.16 -23.28 -6.11
CA SER A 122 -7.38 -24.52 -6.28
C SER A 122 -8.13 -25.62 -6.99
N ILE A 123 -9.45 -25.49 -7.15
CA ILE A 123 -10.26 -26.42 -7.91
C ILE A 123 -10.07 -26.09 -9.41
N PRO A 124 -9.70 -27.08 -10.25
CA PRO A 124 -9.67 -26.91 -11.70
C PRO A 124 -10.98 -26.34 -12.26
N ASP A 125 -10.88 -25.41 -13.21
CA ASP A 125 -12.04 -24.69 -13.72
C ASP A 125 -13.10 -25.61 -14.36
N ASP A 126 -12.69 -26.75 -14.93
CA ASP A 126 -13.57 -27.76 -15.52
C ASP A 126 -14.41 -28.54 -14.48
N LEU A 127 -14.02 -28.47 -13.21
CA LEU A 127 -14.74 -29.08 -12.09
C LEU A 127 -15.66 -28.07 -11.37
N LEU A 128 -15.61 -26.79 -11.74
CA LEU A 128 -16.46 -25.76 -11.13
C LEU A 128 -17.83 -25.70 -11.82
N THR A 129 -18.91 -25.70 -11.02
CA THR A 129 -20.28 -25.55 -11.52
C THR A 129 -20.52 -24.17 -12.14
N VAL A 130 -19.80 -23.16 -11.64
CA VAL A 130 -19.75 -21.81 -12.22
C VAL A 130 -18.32 -21.61 -12.71
N PRO A 131 -18.07 -21.61 -14.03
CA PRO A 131 -16.73 -21.40 -14.58
C PRO A 131 -16.18 -20.08 -14.07
N GLN A 132 -14.90 -20.06 -13.68
CA GLN A 132 -14.24 -18.79 -13.40
C GLN A 132 -14.26 -17.94 -14.68
N PRO A 133 -14.63 -16.66 -14.60
CA PRO A 133 -14.51 -15.78 -15.75
C PRO A 133 -13.02 -15.71 -16.12
N PHE A 134 -12.68 -16.25 -17.30
CA PHE A 134 -11.36 -16.27 -17.93
C PHE A 134 -10.29 -17.13 -17.22
N ALA A 135 -10.45 -18.46 -17.33
CA ALA A 135 -9.40 -19.47 -17.05
C ALA A 135 -8.03 -19.14 -17.67
N GLN A 136 -8.03 -18.40 -18.78
CA GLN A 136 -6.84 -17.80 -19.40
C GLN A 136 -7.07 -16.31 -19.66
N THR A 137 -6.18 -15.47 -19.15
CA THR A 137 -6.22 -14.03 -19.39
C THR A 137 -5.93 -13.72 -20.88
N PRO A 138 -6.79 -12.94 -21.57
CA PRO A 138 -6.55 -12.54 -22.95
C PRO A 138 -5.18 -11.85 -23.14
N PRO A 139 -4.41 -12.16 -24.21
CA PRO A 139 -3.12 -11.53 -24.47
C PRO A 139 -3.17 -10.00 -24.52
N ALA A 140 -4.24 -9.43 -25.10
CA ALA A 140 -4.44 -7.98 -25.18
C ALA A 140 -4.55 -7.32 -23.78
N TRP A 141 -5.08 -8.02 -22.78
CA TRP A 141 -5.16 -7.50 -21.41
C TRP A 141 -3.79 -7.50 -20.72
N LEU A 142 -2.96 -8.52 -21.00
CA LEU A 142 -1.58 -8.56 -20.52
C LEU A 142 -0.75 -7.44 -21.15
N GLU A 143 -0.90 -7.21 -22.46
CA GLU A 143 -0.26 -6.09 -23.16
C GLU A 143 -0.70 -4.74 -22.59
N THR A 144 -1.99 -4.58 -22.33
CA THR A 144 -2.54 -3.37 -21.71
C THR A 144 -1.90 -3.11 -20.34
N MET A 145 -1.84 -4.11 -19.47
CA MET A 145 -1.18 -3.97 -18.17
C MET A 145 0.32 -3.68 -18.30
N GLN A 146 1.01 -4.26 -19.28
CA GLN A 146 2.42 -3.97 -19.54
C GLN A 146 2.63 -2.48 -19.90
N ARG A 147 1.76 -1.92 -20.73
CA ARG A 147 1.82 -0.51 -21.14
C ARG A 147 1.51 0.43 -19.97
N LEU A 148 0.45 0.14 -19.20
CA LEU A 148 0.11 0.88 -17.99
C LEU A 148 1.24 0.83 -16.96
N SER A 149 1.85 -0.35 -16.77
CA SER A 149 2.99 -0.58 -15.86
C SER A 149 4.19 0.28 -16.23
N ALA A 150 4.58 0.31 -17.51
CA ALA A 150 5.71 1.09 -17.97
C ALA A 150 5.51 2.60 -17.78
N ASN A 151 4.30 3.11 -18.09
CA ASN A 151 3.98 4.53 -17.92
C ASN A 151 3.92 4.93 -16.43
N ALA A 152 3.22 4.15 -15.60
CA ALA A 152 3.13 4.39 -14.17
C ALA A 152 4.52 4.37 -13.50
N TYR A 153 5.37 3.42 -13.88
CA TYR A 153 6.74 3.32 -13.39
C TYR A 153 7.55 4.59 -13.70
N ALA A 154 7.53 5.04 -14.96
CA ALA A 154 8.25 6.23 -15.37
C ALA A 154 7.79 7.47 -14.59
N HIS A 155 6.47 7.67 -14.44
CA HIS A 155 5.95 8.82 -13.71
C HIS A 155 6.25 8.77 -12.21
N TYR A 156 6.16 7.58 -11.60
CA TYR A 156 6.52 7.37 -10.20
C TYR A 156 8.02 7.64 -9.98
N ARG A 157 8.89 7.07 -10.81
CA ARG A 157 10.35 7.27 -10.74
C ARG A 157 10.72 8.74 -10.88
N GLN A 158 10.10 9.45 -11.82
CA GLN A 158 10.34 10.86 -12.07
C GLN A 158 10.16 11.72 -10.81
N LEU A 159 9.04 11.55 -10.07
CA LEU A 159 8.81 12.31 -8.85
C LEU A 159 9.70 11.82 -7.70
N ILE A 160 9.74 10.51 -7.46
CA ILE A 160 10.29 9.98 -6.21
C ILE A 160 11.81 9.95 -6.22
N TYR A 161 12.43 9.64 -7.37
CA TYR A 161 13.87 9.38 -7.47
C TYR A 161 14.60 10.40 -8.34
N ASP A 162 13.96 10.91 -9.38
CA ASP A 162 14.63 11.78 -10.35
C ASP A 162 14.42 13.28 -10.05
N THR A 163 13.51 13.63 -9.12
CA THR A 163 13.32 15.00 -8.63
C THR A 163 14.20 15.26 -7.40
N PRO A 164 15.29 16.06 -7.52
CA PRO A 164 16.28 16.18 -6.45
C PRO A 164 15.73 16.72 -5.12
N GLU A 165 14.76 17.64 -5.19
CA GLU A 165 14.19 18.26 -3.99
C GLU A 165 13.04 17.46 -3.36
N PHE A 166 12.64 16.33 -3.97
CA PHE A 166 11.53 15.53 -3.46
C PHE A 166 11.80 15.00 -2.05
N LEU A 167 13.04 14.58 -1.77
CA LEU A 167 13.41 14.13 -0.44
C LEU A 167 13.19 15.22 0.62
N ARG A 168 13.58 16.48 0.33
CA ARG A 168 13.37 17.60 1.23
C ARG A 168 11.88 17.85 1.48
N PHE A 169 11.07 17.80 0.41
CA PHE A 169 9.62 17.90 0.53
C PHE A 169 9.06 16.77 1.40
N PHE A 170 9.46 15.53 1.15
CA PHE A 170 9.03 14.36 1.93
C PHE A 170 9.38 14.48 3.42
N GLU A 171 10.60 14.88 3.75
CA GLU A 171 11.04 15.01 5.15
C GLU A 171 10.32 16.13 5.90
N GLN A 172 9.98 17.22 5.22
CA GLN A 172 9.26 18.35 5.82
C GLN A 172 7.74 18.16 5.84
N ALA A 173 7.15 17.60 4.78
CA ALA A 173 5.70 17.39 4.63
C ALA A 173 5.19 16.13 5.35
N THR A 174 6.05 15.34 5.98
CA THR A 174 5.65 14.14 6.73
C THR A 174 6.35 14.10 8.10
N PRO A 175 5.84 13.32 9.06
CA PRO A 175 6.51 13.14 10.36
C PRO A 175 7.65 12.11 10.31
N ILE A 176 8.30 11.88 9.17
CA ILE A 176 9.30 10.81 9.01
C ILE A 176 10.47 10.93 9.99
N LEU A 177 10.90 12.16 10.28
CA LEU A 177 11.98 12.43 11.23
C LEU A 177 11.56 12.10 12.67
N GLU A 178 10.30 12.34 12.99
CA GLU A 178 9.71 12.06 14.30
C GLU A 178 9.37 10.57 14.47
N LEU A 179 9.09 9.83 13.39
CA LEU A 179 8.81 8.39 13.45
C LEU A 179 9.97 7.56 14.03
N GLY A 180 11.22 8.01 13.85
CA GLY A 180 12.39 7.34 14.43
C GLY A 180 12.39 7.33 15.97
N TRP A 181 11.59 8.19 16.60
CA TRP A 181 11.48 8.35 18.05
C TRP A 181 10.34 7.54 18.68
N LEU A 182 9.54 6.84 17.86
CA LEU A 182 8.61 5.86 18.39
C LEU A 182 9.38 4.65 18.92
N ASN A 183 9.16 4.31 20.20
CA ASN A 183 9.55 3.03 20.80
C ASN A 183 8.75 1.82 20.23
N ILE A 184 8.28 1.91 18.99
CA ILE A 184 7.41 0.92 18.34
C ILE A 184 8.19 0.07 17.32
N GLY A 185 9.33 0.54 16.82
CA GLY A 185 10.19 -0.20 15.90
C GLY A 185 11.40 -0.79 16.61
N SER A 186 11.56 -2.12 16.64
CA SER A 186 12.81 -2.76 17.04
C SER A 186 13.96 -2.53 16.05
N ARG A 187 13.69 -1.85 14.92
CA ARG A 187 14.64 -1.66 13.84
C ARG A 187 14.68 -0.20 13.38
N PRO A 188 15.86 0.33 13.02
CA PRO A 188 15.99 1.68 12.50
C PRO A 188 15.19 1.88 11.20
N SER A 189 14.75 3.12 10.95
CA SER A 189 13.95 3.49 9.77
C SER A 189 14.73 3.36 8.45
N ARG A 190 16.06 3.52 8.50
CA ARG A 190 16.99 3.39 7.36
C ARG A 190 17.86 2.14 7.50
N ARG A 191 18.35 1.61 6.37
CA ARG A 191 19.26 0.44 6.33
C ARG A 191 20.72 0.81 6.56
N ALA A 192 21.14 2.03 6.21
CA ALA A 192 22.50 2.55 6.37
C ALA A 192 22.47 4.02 6.84
N THR A 193 23.63 4.67 6.93
CA THR A 193 23.81 6.07 7.37
C THR A 193 23.55 7.10 6.27
N GLY A 194 23.17 6.68 5.06
CA GLY A 194 22.92 7.59 3.96
C GLY A 194 21.53 8.22 4.01
N HIS A 195 21.40 9.30 3.26
CA HIS A 195 20.23 10.18 3.26
C HIS A 195 19.34 9.97 2.03
N SER A 196 19.31 8.79 1.39
CA SER A 196 18.52 8.56 0.17
C SER A 196 17.20 7.82 0.42
N ILE A 197 16.29 7.77 -0.58
CA ILE A 197 15.00 7.07 -0.48
C ILE A 197 15.17 5.55 -0.62
N GLU A 198 16.21 5.10 -1.34
CA GLU A 198 16.58 3.69 -1.49
C GLU A 198 16.90 3.03 -0.15
N GLU A 199 17.56 3.79 0.73
CA GLU A 199 17.94 3.34 2.06
C GLU A 199 16.79 3.33 3.06
N LEU A 200 15.73 4.09 2.78
CA LEU A 200 14.52 4.11 3.58
C LEU A 200 13.78 2.77 3.45
N ARG A 201 13.38 2.20 4.59
CA ARG A 201 12.60 0.97 4.60
C ARG A 201 11.15 1.22 4.19
N ALA A 202 10.50 0.19 3.64
CA ALA A 202 9.12 0.30 3.16
C ALA A 202 8.10 0.70 4.25
N ILE A 203 8.28 0.25 5.50
CA ILE A 203 7.36 0.60 6.60
C ILE A 203 7.40 2.11 6.90
N PRO A 204 8.55 2.73 7.25
CA PRO A 204 8.63 4.18 7.40
C PRO A 204 8.16 4.97 6.17
N TRP A 205 8.45 4.50 4.96
CA TRP A 205 7.96 5.10 3.72
C TRP A 205 6.43 5.18 3.66
N VAL A 206 5.75 4.04 3.78
CA VAL A 206 4.28 3.99 3.74
C VAL A 206 3.67 4.74 4.92
N PHE A 207 4.23 4.55 6.11
CA PHE A 207 3.64 5.06 7.34
C PHE A 207 3.72 6.58 7.46
N SER A 208 4.82 7.20 7.00
CA SER A 208 4.95 8.67 6.97
C SER A 208 3.92 9.33 6.05
N TRP A 209 3.70 8.79 4.85
CA TRP A 209 2.67 9.29 3.93
C TRP A 209 1.24 9.03 4.39
N MET A 210 1.02 7.95 5.16
CA MET A 210 -0.26 7.71 5.82
C MET A 210 -0.56 8.82 6.83
N GLN A 211 0.42 9.19 7.65
CA GLN A 211 0.25 10.23 8.67
C GLN A 211 -0.11 11.58 8.06
N SER A 212 0.56 11.97 6.98
CA SER A 212 0.32 13.24 6.29
C SER A 212 -0.91 13.23 5.36
N ARG A 213 -1.71 12.16 5.38
CA ARG A 213 -2.95 11.99 4.58
C ARG A 213 -2.79 12.08 3.07
N TYR A 214 -1.56 12.14 2.56
CA TYR A 214 -1.31 11.95 1.14
C TYR A 214 -1.57 10.50 0.72
N VAL A 215 -1.14 9.53 1.53
CA VAL A 215 -1.19 8.09 1.18
C VAL A 215 -0.52 7.81 -0.19
N LEU A 216 0.46 8.66 -0.56
CA LEU A 216 1.09 8.74 -1.88
C LEU A 216 1.52 7.38 -2.47
N PRO A 217 2.20 6.48 -1.71
CA PRO A 217 2.73 5.23 -2.27
C PRO A 217 1.66 4.28 -2.82
N SER A 218 0.40 4.50 -2.47
CA SER A 218 -0.68 3.55 -2.77
C SER A 218 -1.50 3.93 -3.99
N TRP A 219 -1.19 5.03 -4.68
CA TRP A 219 -1.96 5.49 -5.84
C TRP A 219 -1.17 6.35 -6.84
N TYR A 220 -0.05 6.98 -6.44
CA TYR A 220 0.68 7.87 -7.33
C TYR A 220 1.20 7.15 -8.59
N GLY A 221 1.02 7.78 -9.76
CA GLY A 221 1.39 7.23 -11.06
C GLY A 221 0.26 6.50 -11.79
N VAL A 222 -0.79 6.08 -11.08
CA VAL A 222 -1.89 5.31 -11.67
C VAL A 222 -2.76 6.19 -12.58
N GLY A 223 -3.16 7.37 -12.10
CA GLY A 223 -4.04 8.27 -12.82
C GLY A 223 -3.44 8.69 -14.16
N ARG A 224 -2.16 9.05 -14.17
CA ARG A 224 -1.43 9.43 -15.39
C ARG A 224 -1.37 8.29 -16.39
N ALA A 225 -1.05 7.07 -15.94
CA ALA A 225 -0.96 5.90 -16.82
C ALA A 225 -2.30 5.57 -17.46
N LEU A 226 -3.38 5.59 -16.66
CA LEU A 226 -4.74 5.33 -17.16
C LEU A 226 -5.20 6.42 -18.13
N GLU A 227 -5.01 7.69 -17.79
CA GLU A 227 -5.42 8.79 -18.66
C GLU A 227 -4.66 8.78 -19.98
N ALA A 228 -3.34 8.58 -19.95
CA ALA A 228 -2.53 8.50 -21.16
C ALA A 228 -3.00 7.35 -22.06
N TYR A 229 -3.34 6.20 -21.48
CA TYR A 229 -3.88 5.06 -22.22
C TYR A 229 -5.26 5.39 -22.82
N LEU A 230 -6.17 6.01 -22.07
CA LEU A 230 -7.50 6.39 -22.59
C LEU A 230 -7.43 7.46 -23.68
N ALA A 231 -6.42 8.33 -23.68
CA ALA A 231 -6.27 9.39 -24.68
C ALA A 231 -5.89 8.88 -26.07
N GLU A 232 -5.40 7.63 -26.18
CA GLU A 232 -4.97 7.05 -27.45
C GLU A 232 -6.12 6.50 -28.29
N ASP A 233 -7.14 5.91 -27.65
CA ASP A 233 -8.30 5.30 -28.30
C ASP A 233 -9.51 5.31 -27.37
N ASN A 234 -10.65 5.77 -27.88
CA ASN A 234 -11.93 5.75 -27.17
C ASN A 234 -12.39 4.33 -26.78
N ALA A 235 -11.95 3.29 -27.51
CA ALA A 235 -12.26 1.89 -27.20
C ALA A 235 -11.58 1.39 -25.92
N HIS A 236 -10.48 2.03 -25.50
CA HIS A 236 -9.70 1.59 -24.33
C HIS A 236 -10.51 1.67 -23.02
N LEU A 237 -11.44 2.63 -22.90
CA LEU A 237 -12.30 2.71 -21.71
C LEU A 237 -13.19 1.47 -21.58
N ALA A 238 -13.85 1.08 -22.67
CA ALA A 238 -14.69 -0.11 -22.69
C ALA A 238 -13.87 -1.38 -22.39
N GLN A 239 -12.63 -1.45 -22.88
CA GLN A 239 -11.73 -2.55 -22.56
C GLN A 239 -11.37 -2.60 -21.07
N LEU A 240 -11.01 -1.47 -20.45
CA LEU A 240 -10.70 -1.42 -19.01
C LEU A 240 -11.91 -1.75 -18.14
N GLN A 241 -13.11 -1.29 -18.52
CA GLN A 241 -14.37 -1.65 -17.85
C GLN A 241 -14.62 -3.16 -17.96
N GLN A 242 -14.42 -3.75 -19.14
CA GLN A 242 -14.51 -5.19 -19.33
C GLN A 242 -13.48 -5.92 -18.45
N MET A 243 -12.22 -5.49 -18.45
CA MET A 243 -11.18 -6.06 -17.59
C MET A 243 -11.54 -5.97 -16.11
N TYR A 244 -12.10 -4.85 -15.63
CA TYR A 244 -12.54 -4.70 -14.24
C TYR A 244 -13.66 -5.69 -13.89
N HIS A 245 -14.63 -5.86 -14.78
CA HIS A 245 -15.75 -6.78 -14.53
C HIS A 245 -15.34 -8.25 -14.63
N ALA A 246 -14.42 -8.58 -15.52
CA ALA A 246 -14.14 -9.95 -15.90
C ALA A 246 -12.83 -10.51 -15.33
N TRP A 247 -11.86 -9.68 -14.96
CA TRP A 247 -10.55 -10.14 -14.50
C TRP A 247 -10.38 -9.92 -12.99
N PRO A 248 -10.38 -10.99 -12.17
CA PRO A 248 -10.25 -10.87 -10.71
C PRO A 248 -9.03 -10.09 -10.24
N PHE A 249 -7.89 -10.20 -10.95
CA PHE A 249 -6.69 -9.43 -10.64
C PHE A 249 -6.92 -7.92 -10.75
N LEU A 250 -7.41 -7.45 -11.91
CA LEU A 250 -7.63 -6.00 -12.09
C LEU A 250 -8.72 -5.49 -11.16
N ARG A 251 -9.79 -6.27 -10.97
CA ARG A 251 -10.85 -5.95 -10.00
C ARG A 251 -10.28 -5.74 -8.60
N ALA A 252 -9.55 -6.72 -8.07
CA ALA A 252 -8.96 -6.65 -6.74
C ALA A 252 -7.95 -5.49 -6.62
N PHE A 253 -7.17 -5.22 -7.68
CA PHE A 253 -6.26 -4.08 -7.74
C PHE A 253 -7.01 -2.74 -7.65
N LEU A 254 -8.01 -2.51 -8.50
CA LEU A 254 -8.76 -1.26 -8.54
C LEU A 254 -9.64 -1.06 -7.30
N ASP A 255 -10.22 -2.12 -6.73
CA ASP A 255 -10.98 -2.04 -5.48
C ASP A 255 -10.06 -1.69 -4.30
N ASN A 256 -8.87 -2.29 -4.22
CA ASN A 256 -7.87 -1.90 -3.22
C ASN A 256 -7.40 -0.45 -3.41
N LEU A 257 -7.20 -0.02 -4.66
CA LEU A 257 -6.83 1.35 -4.99
C LEU A 257 -7.91 2.36 -4.60
N GLN A 258 -9.19 2.08 -4.86
CA GLN A 258 -10.31 2.90 -4.37
C GLN A 258 -10.30 3.02 -2.84
N MET A 259 -10.05 1.91 -2.14
CA MET A 259 -9.99 1.88 -0.68
C MET A 259 -8.86 2.75 -0.14
N THR A 260 -7.64 2.62 -0.67
CA THR A 260 -6.50 3.44 -0.22
C THR A 260 -6.68 4.91 -0.58
N LEU A 261 -7.17 5.21 -1.78
CA LEU A 261 -7.43 6.57 -2.25
C LEU A 261 -8.51 7.27 -1.41
N SER A 262 -9.54 6.54 -0.96
CA SER A 262 -10.60 7.09 -0.08
C SER A 262 -10.13 7.50 1.31
N LYS A 263 -8.92 7.08 1.73
CA LYS A 263 -8.31 7.44 3.01
C LYS A 263 -7.38 8.66 2.90
N ALA A 264 -6.99 9.02 1.69
CA ALA A 264 -6.25 10.23 1.43
C ALA A 264 -7.17 11.46 1.56
N ASP A 265 -6.61 12.56 2.04
CA ASP A 265 -7.32 13.82 2.24
C ASP A 265 -6.39 14.96 1.83
N MET A 266 -6.62 15.53 0.64
CA MET A 266 -5.76 16.58 0.09
C MET A 266 -5.87 17.90 0.84
N HIS A 267 -6.98 18.16 1.56
CA HIS A 267 -7.10 19.34 2.41
C HIS A 267 -6.17 19.22 3.62
N ILE A 268 -6.14 18.06 4.28
CA ILE A 268 -5.21 17.82 5.39
C ILE A 268 -3.76 17.78 4.86
N ALA A 269 -3.54 17.10 3.74
CA ALA A 269 -2.22 17.01 3.10
C ALA A 269 -1.63 18.40 2.78
N HIS A 270 -2.47 19.37 2.39
CA HIS A 270 -2.08 20.76 2.22
C HIS A 270 -1.58 21.42 3.52
N HIS A 271 -2.20 21.13 4.67
CA HIS A 271 -1.70 21.61 5.96
C HIS A 271 -0.35 21.00 6.32
N TYR A 272 -0.11 19.73 6.01
CA TYR A 272 1.23 19.15 6.17
C TYR A 272 2.24 19.78 5.22
N ALA A 273 1.86 20.06 3.97
CA ALA A 273 2.71 20.77 3.02
C ALA A 273 3.12 22.16 3.54
N SER A 274 2.29 22.81 4.37
CA SER A 274 2.64 24.10 5.01
C SER A 274 3.79 24.02 6.02
N LEU A 275 4.27 22.81 6.35
CA LEU A 275 5.50 22.59 7.14
C LEU A 275 6.77 22.65 6.28
N VAL A 276 6.63 22.68 4.95
CA VAL A 276 7.75 22.84 4.02
C VAL A 276 8.14 24.31 3.96
N ASP A 277 9.39 24.62 4.28
CA ASP A 277 9.87 26.00 4.42
C ASP A 277 9.93 26.74 3.08
N ASN A 278 10.35 26.03 2.02
CA ASN A 278 10.45 26.60 0.68
C ASN A 278 9.06 26.58 0.02
N GLU A 279 8.48 27.75 -0.16
CA GLU A 279 7.16 27.93 -0.74
C GLU A 279 7.07 27.48 -2.21
N GLU A 280 8.08 27.75 -3.03
CA GLU A 280 8.09 27.35 -4.44
C GLU A 280 8.16 25.82 -4.57
N LEU A 281 9.02 25.17 -3.78
CA LEU A 281 9.10 23.71 -3.68
C LEU A 281 7.77 23.11 -3.22
N ARG A 282 7.19 23.68 -2.17
CA ARG A 282 5.90 23.28 -1.62
C ARG A 282 4.82 23.34 -2.68
N GLN A 283 4.67 24.47 -3.37
CA GLN A 283 3.64 24.68 -4.37
C GLN A 283 3.80 23.69 -5.52
N ARG A 284 5.01 23.60 -6.12
CA ARG A 284 5.30 22.71 -7.26
C ARG A 284 4.98 21.24 -6.96
N ILE A 285 5.55 20.68 -5.89
CA ILE A 285 5.36 19.25 -5.61
C ILE A 285 3.94 18.96 -5.10
N SER A 286 3.37 19.82 -4.25
CA SER A 286 2.02 19.61 -3.74
C SER A 286 0.97 19.72 -4.85
N SER A 287 1.10 20.67 -5.79
CA SER A 287 0.17 20.79 -6.92
C SER A 287 0.24 19.58 -7.85
N ASP A 288 1.44 19.08 -8.13
CA ASP A 288 1.62 17.89 -8.98
C ASP A 288 0.96 16.66 -8.36
N ILE A 289 1.13 16.47 -7.04
CA ILE A 289 0.52 15.38 -6.30
C ILE A 289 -1.01 15.51 -6.26
N VAL A 290 -1.56 16.70 -5.99
CA VAL A 290 -3.01 16.94 -5.97
C VAL A 290 -3.64 16.70 -7.34
N ALA A 291 -3.00 17.17 -8.41
CA ALA A 291 -3.48 16.94 -9.78
C ALA A 291 -3.50 15.43 -10.12
N GLU A 292 -2.49 14.68 -9.69
CA GLU A 292 -2.46 13.22 -9.88
C GLU A 292 -3.52 12.50 -9.02
N TYR A 293 -3.81 12.99 -7.82
CA TYR A 293 -4.89 12.47 -6.97
C TYR A 293 -6.25 12.59 -7.66
N GLU A 294 -6.59 13.80 -8.13
CA GLU A 294 -7.84 14.08 -8.83
C GLU A 294 -7.96 13.27 -10.12
N ARG A 295 -6.86 13.20 -10.90
CA ARG A 295 -6.80 12.37 -12.11
C ARG A 295 -7.07 10.91 -11.79
N THR A 296 -6.41 10.36 -10.77
CA THR A 296 -6.60 8.96 -10.36
C THR A 296 -8.04 8.70 -9.93
N GLN A 297 -8.64 9.60 -9.15
CA GLN A 297 -10.05 9.49 -8.75
C GLN A 297 -10.99 9.48 -9.96
N ASN A 298 -10.80 10.40 -10.90
CA ASN A 298 -11.64 10.51 -12.09
C ASN A 298 -11.52 9.27 -12.99
N MET A 299 -10.31 8.74 -13.19
CA MET A 299 -10.10 7.52 -13.97
C MET A 299 -10.78 6.31 -13.32
N LEU A 300 -10.67 6.17 -12.00
CA LEU A 300 -11.33 5.09 -11.26
C LEU A 300 -12.84 5.13 -11.41
N LEU A 301 -13.46 6.31 -11.27
CA LEU A 301 -14.91 6.46 -11.41
C LEU A 301 -15.40 6.11 -12.82
N GLN A 302 -14.61 6.41 -13.85
CA GLN A 302 -14.94 6.04 -15.24
C GLN A 302 -14.84 4.52 -15.48
N ILE A 303 -13.84 3.85 -14.90
CA ILE A 303 -13.59 2.42 -15.12
C ILE A 303 -14.50 1.55 -14.25
N VAL A 304 -14.62 1.86 -12.97
CA VAL A 304 -15.41 1.07 -12.00
C VAL A 304 -16.91 1.39 -12.13
N GLY A 305 -17.22 2.63 -12.49
CA GLY A 305 -18.57 3.18 -12.40
C GLY A 305 -18.92 3.68 -11.00
N GLY A 306 -19.93 4.53 -10.91
CA GLY A 306 -20.39 5.16 -9.67
C GLY A 306 -20.22 6.68 -9.66
N LYS A 307 -20.62 7.31 -8.56
CA LYS A 307 -20.51 8.76 -8.33
C LYS A 307 -19.43 9.11 -7.32
N ALA A 308 -19.08 8.17 -6.45
CA ALA A 308 -18.03 8.33 -5.45
C ALA A 308 -17.20 7.04 -5.31
N LEU A 309 -15.98 7.19 -4.80
CA LEU A 309 -15.12 6.05 -4.48
C LEU A 309 -15.85 5.10 -3.51
N LEU A 310 -15.68 3.80 -3.73
CA LEU A 310 -16.28 2.73 -2.92
C LEU A 310 -17.81 2.62 -3.01
N ASP A 311 -18.45 3.15 -4.07
CA ASP A 311 -19.88 2.91 -4.30
C ASP A 311 -20.21 1.42 -4.48
N THR A 312 -19.24 0.60 -4.91
CA THR A 312 -19.33 -0.87 -4.95
C THR A 312 -19.20 -1.55 -3.58
N SER A 313 -18.83 -0.80 -2.53
CA SER A 313 -18.58 -1.30 -1.16
C SER A 313 -19.16 -0.36 -0.10
N PRO A 314 -20.50 -0.21 -0.01
CA PRO A 314 -21.16 0.80 0.82
C PRO A 314 -20.89 0.66 2.33
N VAL A 315 -20.71 -0.57 2.82
CA VAL A 315 -20.36 -0.82 4.23
C VAL A 315 -18.98 -0.27 4.56
N LEU A 316 -18.00 -0.51 3.69
CA LEU A 316 -16.64 0.03 3.84
C LEU A 316 -16.65 1.55 3.71
N GLN A 317 -17.35 2.09 2.71
CA GLN A 317 -17.52 3.52 2.50
C GLN A 317 -18.06 4.21 3.76
N ARG A 318 -19.14 3.66 4.36
CA ARG A 318 -19.72 4.17 5.60
C ARG A 318 -18.75 4.08 6.78
N SER A 319 -18.04 2.96 6.92
CA SER A 319 -17.06 2.74 8.00
C SER A 319 -15.94 3.78 7.97
N ILE A 320 -15.40 4.08 6.77
CA ILE A 320 -14.37 5.12 6.60
C ILE A 320 -14.95 6.51 6.92
N ARG A 321 -16.13 6.84 6.39
CA ARG A 321 -16.79 8.13 6.64
C ARG A 321 -17.06 8.40 8.11
N LEU A 322 -17.50 7.39 8.87
CA LEU A 322 -17.76 7.53 10.31
C LEU A 322 -16.49 7.73 11.14
N ARG A 323 -15.34 7.31 10.62
CA ARG A 323 -14.06 7.34 11.33
C ARG A 323 -13.31 8.64 11.10
N ASN A 324 -13.38 9.21 9.89
CA ASN A 324 -12.65 10.42 9.52
C ASN A 324 -12.82 11.57 10.54
N PRO A 325 -14.03 11.90 11.05
CA PRO A 325 -14.20 12.97 12.03
C PRO A 325 -13.42 12.80 13.34
N TYR A 326 -13.03 11.58 13.71
CA TYR A 326 -12.20 11.31 14.88
C TYR A 326 -10.70 11.33 14.59
N VAL A 327 -10.31 11.12 13.33
CA VAL A 327 -8.92 11.07 12.88
C VAL A 327 -8.45 12.43 12.41
N ASP A 328 -9.31 13.18 11.74
CA ASP A 328 -8.96 14.46 11.11
C ASP A 328 -8.45 15.49 12.13
N PRO A 329 -9.08 15.68 13.32
CA PRO A 329 -8.56 16.57 14.35
C PRO A 329 -7.13 16.23 14.80
N LEU A 330 -6.79 14.93 14.87
CA LEU A 330 -5.44 14.49 15.24
C LEU A 330 -4.40 14.92 14.21
N SER A 331 -4.77 14.91 12.92
CA SER A 331 -3.90 15.40 11.85
C SER A 331 -3.63 16.91 11.98
N TYR A 332 -4.65 17.73 12.27
CA TYR A 332 -4.45 19.17 12.49
C TYR A 332 -3.62 19.46 13.74
N PHE A 333 -3.85 18.72 14.83
CA PHE A 333 -3.02 18.81 16.03
C PHE A 333 -1.58 18.42 15.73
N GLN A 334 -1.35 17.33 14.98
CA GLN A 334 -0.02 16.89 14.61
C GLN A 334 0.72 17.97 13.81
N VAL A 335 0.09 18.64 12.85
CA VAL A 335 0.71 19.75 12.09
C VAL A 335 1.14 20.88 13.03
N ALA A 336 0.28 21.31 13.95
CA ALA A 336 0.61 22.37 14.90
C ALA A 336 1.75 21.98 15.85
N LEU A 337 1.71 20.74 16.37
CA LEU A 337 2.72 20.19 17.26
C LEU A 337 4.07 20.03 16.55
N LEU A 338 4.09 19.51 15.32
CA LEU A 338 5.30 19.37 14.50
C LEU A 338 5.94 20.73 14.23
N ARG A 339 5.14 21.74 13.84
CA ARG A 339 5.65 23.10 13.60
C ARG A 339 6.35 23.65 14.83
N ARG A 340 5.69 23.58 16.00
CA ARG A 340 6.25 24.07 17.25
C ARG A 340 7.50 23.28 17.63
N LEU A 341 7.43 21.94 17.61
CA LEU A 341 8.54 21.06 17.96
C LEU A 341 9.79 21.32 17.10
N ARG A 342 9.63 21.45 15.79
CA ARG A 342 10.73 21.74 14.86
C ARG A 342 11.33 23.13 15.10
N SER A 343 10.51 24.14 15.41
CA SER A 343 10.98 25.51 15.69
C SER A 343 11.86 25.62 16.95
N ILE A 344 11.73 24.69 17.90
CA ILE A 344 12.51 24.67 19.15
C ILE A 344 13.61 23.60 19.16
N GLY A 345 13.97 23.05 17.99
CA GLY A 345 15.12 22.16 17.82
C GLY A 345 14.79 20.68 17.64
N GLY A 346 13.52 20.32 17.45
CA GLY A 346 13.09 18.96 17.13
C GLY A 346 12.97 18.01 18.33
N PRO A 347 12.71 16.72 18.07
CA PRO A 347 12.43 15.72 19.09
C PRO A 347 13.47 15.63 20.20
N LEU A 348 13.01 15.35 21.41
CA LEU A 348 13.84 15.12 22.60
C LEU A 348 13.13 14.13 23.53
N VAL A 349 13.88 13.19 24.09
CA VAL A 349 13.43 12.30 25.16
C VAL A 349 14.31 12.55 26.38
N LEU A 350 13.70 12.71 27.54
CA LEU A 350 14.38 12.89 28.82
C LEU A 350 14.12 11.66 29.69
N ASP A 351 15.18 11.08 30.24
CA ASP A 351 15.04 10.06 31.29
C ASP A 351 14.77 10.71 32.66
N ASP A 352 14.53 9.88 33.68
CA ASP A 352 14.17 10.35 35.03
C ASP A 352 15.27 11.23 35.66
N THR A 353 16.54 10.99 35.31
CA THR A 353 17.68 11.77 35.79
C THR A 353 17.82 13.12 35.06
N ASP A 354 17.57 13.13 33.76
CA ASP A 354 17.65 14.31 32.92
C ASP A 354 16.46 15.25 33.15
N GLN A 355 15.28 14.72 33.49
CA GLN A 355 14.10 15.54 33.81
C GLN A 355 14.34 16.52 34.96
N GLN A 356 15.10 16.11 35.98
CA GLN A 356 15.42 16.95 37.15
C GLN A 356 16.37 18.11 36.80
N ARG A 357 17.17 17.96 35.75
CA ARG A 357 18.18 18.95 35.31
C ARG A 357 17.75 19.73 34.06
N ALA A 358 16.68 19.30 33.41
CA ALA A 358 16.19 19.89 32.18
C ALA A 358 15.80 21.37 32.38
N THR A 359 16.08 22.19 31.39
CA THR A 359 15.52 23.55 31.29
C THR A 359 14.02 23.48 30.95
N ASP A 360 13.29 24.58 31.16
CA ASP A 360 11.88 24.65 30.76
C ASP A 360 11.69 24.37 29.26
N GLN A 361 12.61 24.85 28.42
CA GLN A 361 12.59 24.58 26.98
C GLN A 361 12.79 23.08 26.68
N GLN A 362 13.69 22.39 27.39
CA GLN A 362 13.88 20.95 27.22
C GLN A 362 12.66 20.14 27.67
N ARG A 363 12.02 20.53 28.79
CA ARG A 363 10.76 19.94 29.25
C ARG A 363 9.64 20.13 28.23
N GLU A 364 9.52 21.33 27.67
CA GLU A 364 8.54 21.62 26.62
C GLU A 364 8.79 20.76 25.36
N ARG A 365 10.04 20.65 24.92
CA ARG A 365 10.43 19.77 23.79
C ARG A 365 10.06 18.32 24.03
N ALA A 366 10.32 17.79 25.22
CA ALA A 366 9.98 16.41 25.57
C ALA A 366 8.46 16.20 25.56
N ASN A 367 7.69 17.13 26.13
CA ASN A 367 6.22 17.08 26.13
C ASN A 367 5.64 17.15 24.71
N LEU A 368 6.16 18.04 23.86
CA LEU A 368 5.75 18.13 22.46
C LEU A 368 6.11 16.88 21.67
N THR A 369 7.29 16.31 21.92
CA THR A 369 7.69 15.02 21.33
C THR A 369 6.67 13.95 21.70
N TYR A 370 6.37 13.78 22.99
CA TYR A 370 5.37 12.83 23.46
C TYR A 370 3.99 13.06 22.82
N ALA A 371 3.53 14.30 22.75
CA ALA A 371 2.26 14.64 22.11
C ALA A 371 2.24 14.29 20.60
N VAL A 372 3.32 14.57 19.87
CA VAL A 372 3.46 14.14 18.46
C VAL A 372 3.37 12.61 18.37
N LEU A 373 4.09 11.87 19.20
CA LEU A 373 4.04 10.40 19.19
C LEU A 373 2.62 9.86 19.49
N LEU A 374 1.86 10.50 20.38
CA LEU A 374 0.46 10.16 20.63
C LEU A 374 -0.42 10.40 19.39
N THR A 375 -0.26 11.53 18.70
CA THR A 375 -1.01 11.77 17.46
C THR A 375 -0.66 10.74 16.38
N ILE A 376 0.61 10.33 16.29
CA ILE A 376 1.04 9.31 15.34
C ILE A 376 0.30 7.99 15.58
N ASN A 377 0.25 7.55 16.84
CA ASN A 377 -0.49 6.34 17.22
C ASN A 377 -1.98 6.46 16.94
N GLY A 378 -2.59 7.60 17.27
CA GLY A 378 -4.01 7.84 17.05
C GLY A 378 -4.39 7.84 15.57
N ILE A 379 -3.61 8.52 14.72
CA ILE A 379 -3.83 8.52 13.26
C ILE A 379 -3.63 7.13 12.67
N ALA A 380 -2.62 6.37 13.14
CA ALA A 380 -2.38 5.01 12.67
C ALA A 380 -3.52 4.05 13.02
N ALA A 381 -4.00 4.10 14.27
CA ALA A 381 -5.16 3.34 14.71
C ALA A 381 -6.44 3.72 13.94
N GLY A 382 -6.55 5.01 13.62
CA GLY A 382 -7.56 5.58 12.75
C GLY A 382 -7.51 5.00 11.36
N LEU A 383 -6.49 5.28 10.57
CA LEU A 383 -6.43 4.95 9.13
C LEU A 383 -6.27 3.45 8.85
N ARG A 384 -5.64 2.72 9.77
CA ARG A 384 -5.32 1.30 9.65
C ARG A 384 -4.43 1.05 8.43
N ASN A 385 -4.77 0.06 7.61
CA ASN A 385 -4.08 -0.32 6.39
C ASN A 385 -4.21 0.72 5.27
N THR A 386 -3.11 1.32 4.82
CA THR A 386 -3.14 2.30 3.73
C THR A 386 -2.20 1.99 2.58
N GLY A 387 -1.28 1.04 2.75
CA GLY A 387 -0.07 0.88 1.93
C GLY A 387 0.57 -0.49 2.05
#